data_AF-A0A7C3B801-F1
#
_entry.id   AF-A0A7C3B801-F1
#
_cell.length_a   1.000
_cell.length_b   1.000
_cell.length_c   1.000
_cell.angle_alpha   90.00
_cell.angle_beta   90.00
_cell.angle_gamma   90.00
#
_symmetry.space_group_name_H-M   'P 1'
#
loop_
_entity.id
_entity.type
_entity.pdbx_description
1 polymer ?
#
loop_
_entity_poly.entity_id
_entity_poly.type
_entity_poly.pdbx_seq_one_letter_code
_entity_poly.pdbx_strand_id
1 'polypeptide(L)' 'MADCPNCGTWNPDDKRVCWRCQTPLPKPQPEKRRNPAMLWGLPLWTWVILVLMTIIFFVTQCGLLQTMPR' A
#
# COMPACT_ATOMS: atom_id res chain seq x y z
N MET A 1 -19.49 -6.75 5.74
CA MET A 1 -20.67 -7.43 6.30
C MET A 1 -20.47 -7.66 7.78
N ALA A 2 -21.30 -7.07 8.63
CA ALA A 2 -21.19 -7.22 10.08
C ALA A 2 -22.45 -7.86 10.67
N ASP A 3 -22.29 -9.02 11.29
CA ASP A 3 -23.32 -9.57 12.17
C ASP A 3 -23.35 -8.78 13.48
N CYS A 4 -24.55 -8.55 14.00
CA CYS A 4 -24.72 -7.81 15.25
C CYS A 4 -24.09 -8.58 16.42
N PRO A 5 -23.18 -7.98 17.21
CA PRO A 5 -22.51 -8.67 18.32
C PRO A 5 -23.47 -9.00 19.50
N ASN A 6 -24.65 -8.39 19.53
CA ASN A 6 -25.64 -8.61 20.60
C ASN A 6 -26.61 -9.76 20.27
N CYS A 7 -27.14 -9.80 19.04
CA CYS A 7 -28.21 -10.75 18.67
C CYS A 7 -27.88 -11.67 17.48
N GLY A 8 -26.70 -11.54 16.88
CA GLY A 8 -26.25 -12.36 15.75
C GLY A 8 -27.00 -12.14 14.44
N THR A 9 -27.87 -11.12 14.35
CA THR A 9 -28.58 -10.82 13.10
C THR A 9 -27.61 -10.20 12.10
N TRP A 10 -27.76 -10.58 10.83
CA TRP A 10 -27.04 -9.96 9.73
C TRP A 10 -27.46 -8.50 9.53
N ASN A 11 -26.48 -7.61 9.36
CA ASN A 11 -26.68 -6.18 9.14
C ASN A 11 -25.84 -5.69 7.94
N PRO A 12 -26.42 -4.89 7.02
CA PRO A 12 -25.68 -4.21 5.96
C PRO A 12 -24.59 -3.27 6.53
N ASP A 13 -23.50 -3.08 5.78
CA ASP A 13 -22.34 -2.27 6.22
C ASP A 13 -22.66 -0.78 6.44
N ASP A 14 -23.71 -0.29 5.80
CA ASP A 14 -24.13 1.12 5.88
C ASP A 14 -24.98 1.41 7.13
N LYS A 15 -25.43 0.38 7.84
CA LYS A 15 -26.37 0.52 8.97
C LYS A 15 -25.61 0.79 10.27
N ARG A 16 -25.97 1.90 10.92
CA ARG A 16 -25.42 2.31 12.23
C ARG A 16 -26.11 1.66 13.42
N VAL A 17 -27.29 1.08 13.20
CA VAL A 17 -28.14 0.47 14.23
C VAL A 17 -28.66 -0.87 13.73
N CYS A 18 -28.72 -1.85 14.62
CA CYS A 18 -29.22 -3.18 14.33
C CYS A 18 -30.72 -3.12 14.07
N TRP A 19 -31.17 -3.60 12.92
CA TRP A 19 -32.59 -3.53 12.55
C TRP A 19 -33.47 -4.43 13.44
N ARG A 20 -32.89 -5.43 14.11
CA ARG A 20 -33.60 -6.39 14.96
C ARG A 20 -33.65 -5.99 16.43
N CYS A 21 -32.49 -5.76 17.06
CA CYS A 21 -32.39 -5.48 18.50
C CYS A 21 -32.11 -4.02 18.84
N GLN A 22 -32.08 -3.12 17.85
CA GLN A 22 -31.87 -1.68 18.02
C GLN A 22 -30.56 -1.29 18.71
N THR A 23 -29.62 -2.22 18.84
CA THR A 23 -28.28 -1.95 19.39
C THR A 23 -27.43 -1.19 18.36
N PRO A 24 -26.68 -0.15 18.76
CA PRO A 24 -25.76 0.54 17.87
C PRO A 24 -24.66 -0.41 17.36
N LEU A 25 -24.40 -0.37 16.05
CA LEU A 25 -23.34 -1.18 15.44
C LEU A 25 -21.97 -0.49 15.55
N PRO A 26 -20.89 -1.28 15.65
CA PRO A 26 -19.54 -0.75 15.55
C PRO A 26 -19.35 -0.07 14.19
N LYS A 27 -18.73 1.12 14.19
CA LYS A 27 -18.42 1.80 12.94
C LYS A 27 -17.38 0.98 12.15
N PRO A 28 -17.54 0.81 10.83
CA PRO A 28 -16.47 0.27 10.02
C PRO A 28 -15.24 1.16 10.22
N GLN A 29 -14.12 0.56 10.61
CA GLN A 29 -12.89 1.31 10.71
C GLN A 29 -12.47 1.72 9.30
N PRO A 30 -12.14 3.00 9.05
CA PRO A 30 -11.64 3.40 7.75
C PRO A 30 -10.39 2.57 7.45
N GLU A 31 -10.38 1.88 6.32
CA GLU A 31 -9.19 1.18 5.86
C GLU A 31 -8.07 2.21 5.75
N LYS A 32 -7.06 2.08 6.61
CA LYS A 32 -5.92 2.99 6.62
C LYS A 32 -5.16 2.79 5.31
N ARG A 33 -5.40 3.64 4.31
CA ARG A 33 -4.62 3.68 3.07
C ARG A 33 -3.14 3.74 3.44
N ARG A 34 -2.38 2.73 3.04
CA ARG A 34 -0.94 2.70 3.23
C ARG A 34 -0.32 3.68 2.24
N ASN A 35 -0.07 4.91 2.68
CA ASN A 35 0.61 5.89 1.85
C ASN A 35 2.05 5.42 1.58
N PRO A 36 2.52 5.39 0.32
CA PRO A 36 3.91 5.08 0.03
C PRO A 36 4.80 6.11 0.71
N ALA A 37 5.93 5.65 1.27
CA ALA A 37 6.91 6.54 1.87
C ALA A 37 7.42 7.52 0.80
N MET A 38 7.24 8.82 1.05
CA MET A 38 7.61 9.90 0.13
C MET A 38 8.89 10.55 0.65
N LEU A 39 9.91 10.63 -0.19
CA LEU A 39 11.19 11.28 0.11
C LEU A 39 11.41 12.36 -0.96
N TRP A 40 11.55 13.62 -0.52
CA TRP A 40 11.69 14.79 -1.41
C TRP A 40 10.63 14.85 -2.53
N GLY A 41 9.37 14.58 -2.18
CA GLY A 41 8.26 14.67 -3.13
C GLY A 41 8.20 13.54 -4.17
N LEU A 42 9.01 12.49 -4.02
CA LEU A 42 9.01 11.31 -4.88
C LEU A 42 8.83 10.03 -4.03
N PRO A 43 8.17 8.97 -4.56
CA PRO A 43 8.00 7.72 -3.83
C PRO A 43 9.35 7.03 -3.61
N LEU A 44 9.55 6.35 -2.48
CA LEU A 44 10.84 5.71 -2.14
C LEU A 44 11.39 4.79 -3.27
N TRP A 45 10.50 4.12 -4.01
CA TRP A 45 10.89 3.20 -5.08
C TRP A 45 11.59 3.89 -6.26
N THR A 46 11.32 5.18 -6.54
CA THR A 46 12.06 5.89 -7.60
C THR A 46 13.53 6.06 -7.25
N TRP A 47 13.85 6.25 -5.96
CA TRP A 47 15.25 6.33 -5.52
C TRP A 47 15.97 4.98 -5.66
N VAL A 48 15.28 3.87 -5.39
CA VAL A 48 15.83 2.52 -5.60
C VAL A 48 16.16 2.31 -7.08
N ILE A 49 15.27 2.71 -7.99
CA ILE A 49 15.50 2.62 -9.44
C ILE A 49 16.68 3.50 -9.87
N LEU A 50 16.73 4.76 -9.40
CA LEU A 50 17.80 5.68 -9.76
C LEU A 50 19.17 5.16 -9.33
N VAL A 51 19.29 4.70 -8.08
CA VAL A 51 20.54 4.10 -7.57
C VAL A 51 20.93 2.87 -8.40
N LEU A 52 19.98 1.99 -8.71
CA LEU A 52 20.22 0.81 -9.54
C LEU A 52 20.70 1.20 -10.95
N MET A 53 20.04 2.15 -11.61
CA MET A 53 20.43 2.66 -12.93
C MET A 53 21.83 3.28 -12.89
N THR A 54 22.14 4.07 -11.86
CA THR A 54 23.46 4.67 -11.69
C THR A 54 24.55 3.59 -11.53
N ILE A 55 24.31 2.57 -10.70
CA ILE A 55 25.25 1.44 -10.53
C ILE A 55 25.46 0.72 -11.86
N ILE A 56 24.38 0.38 -12.58
CA ILE A 56 24.46 -0.30 -13.89
C ILE A 56 25.24 0.57 -14.89
N PHE A 57 24.99 1.88 -14.93
CA PHE A 57 25.73 2.79 -15.78
C PHE A 57 27.23 2.75 -15.45
N PHE A 58 27.62 2.88 -14.18
CA PHE A 58 29.03 2.78 -13.79
C PHE A 58 29.64 1.41 -14.12
N VAL A 59 28.92 0.31 -13.91
CA VAL A 59 29.38 -1.04 -14.23
C VAL A 59 29.57 -1.22 -15.75
N THR A 60 28.66 -0.73 -16.58
CA THR A 60 28.77 -0.82 -18.04
C THR A 60 29.90 0.06 -18.58
N GLN A 61 30.08 1.26 -18.02
CA GLN A 61 31.14 2.20 -18.42
C GLN A 61 32.54 1.79 -17.91
N CYS A 62 32.64 1.14 -16.73
CA CYS A 62 33.93 0.71 -16.15
C CYS A 62 34.31 -0.74 -16.45
N GLY A 63 33.37 -1.66 -16.71
CA GLY A 63 33.66 -3.10 -16.66
C GLY A 63 33.37 -3.91 -17.93
N LEU A 64 32.46 -3.47 -18.81
CA LEU A 64 31.93 -4.37 -19.87
C LEU A 64 32.22 -3.92 -21.31
N LEU A 65 32.41 -2.61 -21.57
CA LEU A 65 32.65 -2.09 -22.92
C LEU A 65 34.12 -1.80 -23.24
N GLN A 66 35.02 -1.81 -22.25
CA GLN A 66 36.45 -1.53 -22.45
C GLN A 66 37.28 -2.76 -22.86
N THR A 67 36.71 -3.97 -22.75
CA THR A 67 37.38 -5.23 -23.09
C THR A 67 36.98 -5.80 -24.44
N MET A 68 36.21 -5.06 -25.27
CA MET A 68 36.02 -5.47 -26.66
C MET A 68 37.28 -5.16 -27.46
N PRO A 69 38.08 -6.16 -27.89
CA PRO A 69 39.14 -5.91 -28.84
C PRO A 69 38.50 -5.40 -30.14
N ARG A 70 38.98 -4.26 -30.62
CA ARG A 70 38.62 -3.72 -31.94
C ARG A 70 38.99 -4.70 -33.05
#